data_AF-A0A8X8IFZ1-F1
#
_entry.id   AF-A0A8X8IFZ1-F1
#
_cell.length_a   1.000
_cell.length_b   1.000
_cell.length_c   1.000
_cell.angle_alpha   90.00
_cell.angle_beta   90.00
_cell.angle_gamma   90.00
#
_symmetry.space_group_name_H-M   'P 1'
#
loop_
_entity.id
_entity.type
_entity.pdbx_description
1 polymer ?
#
loop_
_entity_poly.entity_id
_entity_poly.type
_entity_poly.pdbx_seq_one_letter_code
_entity_poly.pdbx_strand_id
1 'polypeptide(L)' 'MTEIIIDKKKYVLVPAKDYSALQKKAALKSKAEKVFSLEDARSFSKKLIRKWAAEK' A
#
# COMPACT_ATOMS: atom_id res chain seq x y z
N MET A 1 5.35 25.80 4.19
CA MET A 1 6.07 24.69 3.57
C MET A 1 7.36 25.27 3.03
N THR A 2 8.47 25.00 3.71
CA THR A 2 9.74 25.69 3.45
C THR A 2 10.57 24.83 2.50
N GLU A 3 10.90 25.36 1.33
CA GLU A 3 11.75 24.69 0.36
C GLU A 3 13.21 25.03 0.64
N ILE A 4 14.04 24.00 0.81
CA ILE A 4 15.47 24.13 1.06
C ILE A 4 16.18 23.48 -0.12
N ILE A 5 17.06 24.23 -0.78
CA ILE A 5 17.91 23.71 -1.86
C ILE A 5 19.29 23.45 -1.27
N ILE A 6 19.66 22.18 -1.13
CA ILE A 6 21.01 21.77 -0.72
C ILE A 6 21.62 21.00 -1.88
N ASP A 7 22.78 21.45 -2.36
CA ASP A 7 23.56 20.78 -3.40
C ASP A 7 22.76 20.44 -4.67
N LYS A 8 22.06 21.45 -5.21
CA LYS A 8 21.16 21.37 -6.38
C LYS A 8 19.98 20.38 -6.25
N LYS A 9 19.76 19.79 -5.08
CA LYS A 9 18.60 18.95 -4.76
C LYS A 9 17.56 19.74 -3.97
N LYS A 10 16.29 19.58 -4.34
CA LYS A 10 15.15 20.24 -3.69
C LYS A 10 14.69 19.37 -2.53
N TYR A 11 14.74 19.93 -1.32
CA TYR A 11 14.20 19.32 -0.10
C TYR A 11 13.05 20.17 0.41
N VAL A 12 12.06 19.51 1.00
CA VAL A 12 10.94 20.19 1.65
C VAL A 12 11.01 19.90 3.13
N LEU A 13 11.09 20.94 3.94
CA LEU A 13 10.98 20.80 5.39
C LEU A 13 9.49 20.69 5.75
N VAL A 14 9.10 19.53 6.29
CA VAL A 14 7.73 19.23 6.70
C VAL A 14 7.72 18.91 8.19
N PRO A 15 6.84 19.55 8.99
CA PRO A 15 6.63 19.16 10.38
C PRO A 15 6.26 17.67 10.50
N ALA A 16 6.74 16.98 11.53
CA ALA A 16 6.55 15.54 11.69
C ALA A 16 5.07 15.09 11.65
N LYS A 17 4.16 15.94 12.18
CA LYS A 17 2.70 15.69 12.13
C LYS A 17 2.17 15.64 10.70
N ASP A 18 2.61 16.58 9.86
CA ASP A 18 2.20 16.66 8.47
C ASP A 18 2.85 15.56 7.63
N TYR A 19 4.09 15.19 7.95
CA TYR A 19 4.76 14.04 7.34
C TYR A 19 4.02 12.73 7.60
N SER A 20 3.60 12.49 8.85
CA SER A 20 2.79 11.31 9.20
C SER A 20 1.44 11.29 8.46
N ALA A 21 0.79 12.45 8.32
CA ALA A 21 -0.45 12.56 7.56
C ALA A 21 -0.25 12.30 6.06
N LEU A 22 0.85 12.78 5.47
CA LEU A 22 1.22 12.51 4.08
C LEU A 22 1.54 11.03 3.86
N GLN A 23 2.26 10.39 4.79
CA GLN A 23 2.56 8.97 4.72
C GLN A 23 1.29 8.10 4.77
N LYS A 24 0.35 8.42 5.66
CA LYS A 24 -0.96 7.74 5.72
C LYS A 24 -1.75 7.92 4.42
N LYS A 25 -1.77 9.14 3.87
CA LYS A 25 -2.42 9.42 2.57
C LYS A 25 -1.74 8.69 1.41
N ALA A 26 -0.42 8.57 1.41
CA ALA A 26 0.32 7.83 0.39
C ALA A 26 0.09 6.32 0.49
N ALA A 27 0.08 5.76 1.71
CA ALA A 27 -0.24 4.36 1.96
C ALA A 27 -1.66 3.99 1.47
N LEU A 28 -2.64 4.87 1.70
CA LEU A 28 -4.01 4.68 1.22
C LEU A 28 -4.16 4.77 -0.31
N LYS A 29 -3.20 5.37 -1.02
CA LYS A 29 -3.23 5.53 -2.49
C LYS A 29 -2.55 4.40 -3.26
N SER A 30 -2.02 3.37 -2.59
CA SER A 30 -1.26 2.28 -3.24
C SER A 30 -2.10 1.27 -4.04
N LYS A 31 -3.33 1.64 -4.43
CA LYS A 31 -4.44 0.80 -4.92
C LYS A 31 -5.23 0.22 -3.76
N ALA A 32 -6.55 0.35 -3.81
CA ALA A 32 -7.43 -0.44 -2.97
C ALA A 32 -7.13 -1.91 -3.29
N GLU A 33 -6.45 -2.60 -2.39
CA GLU A 33 -6.34 -4.05 -2.46
C GLU A 33 -7.75 -4.61 -2.61
N LYS A 34 -7.89 -5.66 -3.42
CA LYS A 34 -9.16 -6.36 -3.56
C LYS A 34 -9.49 -6.95 -2.19
N VAL A 35 -10.24 -6.21 -1.39
CA VAL A 35 -10.68 -6.66 -0.08
C VAL A 35 -11.73 -7.73 -0.33
N PHE A 36 -11.32 -8.99 -0.23
CA PHE A 36 -12.27 -10.09 -0.21
C PHE A 36 -12.98 -10.09 1.14
N SER A 37 -14.29 -10.39 1.13
CA SER A 37 -14.97 -10.81 2.35
C SER A 37 -14.32 -12.11 2.87
N LEU A 38 -14.48 -12.43 4.16
CA LEU A 38 -13.92 -13.65 4.73
C LEU A 38 -14.38 -14.91 3.99
N GLU A 39 -15.62 -14.91 3.50
CA GLU A 39 -16.19 -16.02 2.74
C GLU A 39 -15.57 -16.14 1.35
N ASP A 40 -15.40 -15.01 0.65
CA ASP A 40 -14.76 -14.97 -0.66
C ASP A 40 -13.27 -15.36 -0.59
N ALA A 41 -12.58 -14.95 0.47
CA ALA A 41 -11.18 -15.35 0.69
C ALA A 41 -11.04 -16.87 0.92
N ARG A 42 -11.98 -17.47 1.67
CA ARG A 42 -12.01 -18.93 1.91
C ARG A 42 -12.35 -19.72 0.65
N SER A 43 -13.27 -19.23 -0.17
CA SER A 43 -13.63 -19.90 -1.42
C SER A 43 -12.50 -19.81 -2.45
N PHE A 44 -11.87 -18.64 -2.57
CA PHE A 44 -10.74 -18.41 -3.48
C PHE A 44 -9.50 -19.22 -3.11
N SER A 45 -9.14 -19.27 -1.82
CA SER A 45 -8.02 -20.08 -1.34
C SER A 45 -8.23 -21.57 -1.58
N LYS A 46 -9.42 -22.12 -1.28
CA LYS A 46 -9.75 -23.53 -1.58
C LYS A 46 -9.66 -23.84 -3.08
N LYS A 47 -10.09 -22.90 -3.94
CA LYS A 47 -9.98 -23.04 -5.41
C LYS A 47 -8.53 -23.12 -5.85
N LEU A 48 -7.65 -22.28 -5.31
CA LEU A 48 -6.21 -22.31 -5.59
C LEU A 48 -5.55 -23.60 -5.11
N ILE A 49 -5.89 -24.06 -3.91
CA ILE A 49 -5.39 -25.34 -3.36
C ILE A 49 -5.79 -26.52 -4.26
N ARG A 50 -7.05 -26.56 -4.72
CA ARG A 50 -7.51 -27.60 -5.65
C ARG A 50 -6.80 -27.54 -6.99
N LYS A 51 -6.54 -26.34 -7.53
CA LYS A 51 -5.80 -26.17 -8.77
C LYS A 51 -4.37 -26.70 -8.64
N TRP A 52 -3.69 -26.35 -7.54
CA TRP A 52 -2.34 -26.85 -7.25
C TRP A 52 -2.31 -28.37 -7.05
N ALA A 53 -3.30 -28.93 -6.36
CA ALA A 53 -3.41 -30.38 -6.18
C ALA A 53 -3.67 -31.15 -7.49
N ALA A 54 -4.33 -30.53 -8.47
CA ALA A 54 -4.62 -31.13 -9.78
C ALA A 54 -3.45 -30.99 -10.79
N GLU A 55 -2.50 -30.08 -10.52
CA GLU A 55 -1.28 -29.90 -11.32
C GLU A 55 -0.16 -30.90 -10.94
N LYS A 56 -0.38 -31.72 -9.90
CA LYS A 56 0.57 -32.71 -9.38
C LYS A 56 0.16 -34.13 -9.77
#